data_AF-A0A101HA68-F1
#
_entry.id   AF-A0A101HA68-F1
#
_cell.length_a   1.000
_cell.length_b   1.000
_cell.length_c   1.000
_cell.angle_alpha   90.00
_cell.angle_beta   90.00
_cell.angle_gamma   90.00
#
_symmetry.space_group_name_H-M   'P 1'
#
loop_
_entity.id
_entity.type
_entity.pdbx_description
1 polymer ?
#
loop_
_entity_poly.entity_id
_entity_poly.type
_entity_poly.pdbx_seq_one_letter_code
_entity_poly.pdbx_strand_id
1 'polypeptide(L)'
;MAKGYVHLYTGNGKGKTTAAFGLAIRAAMAGKKIYIGQFVKDMQYNETKIQNFVENIVVEQFGKGCFIFESPQQKDIEAALKGLVKCRKILVSGEFDVVILDEITIGLHYNLFAVEDVVKMIDNRDRKIEVVMTGRYAPEELYEISDLVTEMREVKHYYETDGVLSREGIDR
;
A
#
# COMPACT_ATOMS: atom_id res chain seq x y z
N MET A 1 -20.10 -8.98 -13.06
CA MET A 1 -19.21 -8.23 -12.15
C MET A 1 -18.35 -7.33 -13.00
N ALA A 2 -18.26 -6.04 -12.65
CA ALA A 2 -17.51 -5.05 -13.43
C ALA A 2 -16.00 -5.29 -13.33
N LYS A 3 -15.24 -4.82 -14.32
CA LYS A 3 -13.77 -4.80 -14.34
C LYS A 3 -13.25 -4.00 -13.13
N GLY A 4 -12.22 -4.51 -12.46
CA GLY A 4 -11.45 -3.79 -11.42
C GLY A 4 -10.25 -3.07 -12.03
N TYR A 5 -9.91 -1.90 -11.48
CA TYR A 5 -8.87 -1.01 -12.02
C TYR A 5 -7.63 -0.97 -11.12
N VAL A 6 -6.50 -0.48 -11.65
CA VAL A 6 -5.24 -0.31 -10.93
C VAL A 6 -5.02 1.17 -10.62
N HIS A 7 -4.88 1.49 -9.34
CA HIS A 7 -4.66 2.84 -8.84
C HIS A 7 -3.23 2.96 -8.31
N LEU A 8 -2.57 4.08 -8.59
CA LEU A 8 -1.29 4.45 -8.01
C LEU A 8 -1.43 5.79 -7.27
N TYR A 9 -1.25 5.77 -5.96
CA TYR A 9 -1.19 6.97 -5.12
C TYR A 9 0.25 7.23 -4.70
N THR A 10 0.91 8.17 -5.39
CA THR A 10 2.34 8.44 -5.22
C THR A 10 2.63 9.92 -4.94
N GLY A 11 3.89 10.34 -5.03
CA GLY A 11 4.35 11.70 -4.75
C GLY A 11 4.81 11.92 -3.31
N ASN A 12 5.45 13.06 -3.07
CA ASN A 12 6.10 13.40 -1.80
C ASN A 12 5.14 13.97 -0.74
N GLY A 13 3.96 14.42 -1.13
CA GLY A 13 2.96 14.95 -0.21
C GLY A 13 2.35 13.90 0.71
N LYS A 14 1.95 14.34 1.91
CA LYS A 14 1.13 13.55 2.82
C LYS A 14 -0.24 13.25 2.20
N GLY A 15 -0.74 12.03 2.39
CA GLY A 15 -2.12 11.66 2.09
C GLY A 15 -2.32 10.30 1.43
N LYS A 16 -1.24 9.64 0.95
CA LYS A 16 -1.34 8.45 0.07
C LYS A 16 -2.04 7.29 0.77
N THR A 17 -1.50 6.87 1.91
CA THR A 17 -2.08 5.84 2.76
C THR A 17 -3.47 6.25 3.26
N THR A 18 -3.66 7.49 3.72
CA THR A 18 -4.98 7.92 4.23
C THR A 18 -6.06 7.92 3.15
N ALA A 19 -5.73 8.27 1.90
CA ALA A 19 -6.63 8.16 0.76
C ALA A 19 -6.94 6.70 0.43
N ALA A 20 -5.95 5.80 0.48
CA ALA A 20 -6.15 4.37 0.28
C ALA A 20 -7.07 3.76 1.36
N PHE A 21 -6.87 4.09 2.63
CA PHE A 21 -7.77 3.67 3.72
C PHE A 21 -9.16 4.31 3.62
N GLY A 22 -9.26 5.56 3.17
CA GLY A 22 -10.55 6.19 2.86
C GLY A 22 -11.33 5.44 1.77
N LEU A 23 -10.63 4.97 0.73
CA LEU A 23 -11.23 4.10 -0.29
C LEU A 23 -11.61 2.73 0.28
N ALA A 24 -10.77 2.13 1.13
CA ALA A 24 -11.08 0.87 1.81
C ALA A 24 -12.40 0.96 2.58
N ILE A 25 -12.58 2.03 3.36
CA ILE A 25 -13.83 2.28 4.11
C ILE A 25 -15.01 2.45 3.15
N ARG A 26 -14.86 3.23 2.08
CA ARG A 26 -15.93 3.41 1.09
C ARG A 26 -16.36 2.08 0.48
N ALA A 27 -15.41 1.25 0.08
CA ALA A 27 -15.67 -0.08 -0.47
C ALA A 27 -16.31 -0.99 0.58
N ALA A 28 -15.81 -0.98 1.82
CA ALA A 28 -16.34 -1.78 2.92
C ALA A 28 -17.81 -1.47 3.18
N MET A 29 -18.16 -0.19 3.24
CA MET A 29 -19.53 0.28 3.47
C MET A 29 -20.46 -0.03 2.29
N ALA A 30 -19.91 -0.33 1.11
CA ALA A 30 -20.65 -0.85 -0.04
C ALA A 30 -20.73 -2.39 -0.06
N GLY A 31 -20.36 -3.08 1.04
CA GLY A 31 -20.41 -4.52 1.18
C GLY A 31 -19.28 -5.27 0.48
N LYS A 32 -18.21 -4.58 0.07
CA LYS A 32 -17.04 -5.19 -0.58
C LYS A 32 -16.09 -5.81 0.42
N LYS A 33 -15.32 -6.83 0.02
CA LYS A 33 -14.23 -7.40 0.83
C LYS A 33 -12.91 -6.74 0.48
N ILE A 34 -12.16 -6.32 1.49
CA ILE A 34 -10.92 -5.56 1.32
C ILE A 34 -9.78 -6.26 2.02
N TYR A 35 -8.66 -6.35 1.31
CA TYR A 35 -7.39 -6.76 1.86
C TYR A 35 -6.40 -5.60 1.79
N ILE A 36 -5.67 -5.36 2.88
CA ILE A 36 -4.62 -4.35 2.95
C ILE A 36 -3.32 -5.04 3.37
N GLY A 37 -2.36 -5.10 2.44
CA GLY A 37 -0.99 -5.51 2.70
C GLY A 37 -0.10 -4.28 2.85
N GLN A 38 0.47 -4.06 4.04
CA GLN A 38 1.40 -2.95 4.27
C GLN A 38 2.84 -3.43 4.18
N PHE A 39 3.63 -2.85 3.29
CA PHE A 39 5.06 -3.13 3.14
C PHE A 39 5.91 -2.15 3.96
N VAL A 40 7.11 -2.58 4.37
CA VAL A 40 8.11 -1.76 5.10
C VAL A 40 7.68 -1.27 6.49
N LYS A 41 6.40 -1.36 6.85
CA LYS A 41 5.84 -1.00 8.17
C LYS A 41 5.91 -2.17 9.15
N ASP A 42 6.41 -1.91 10.35
CA ASP A 42 6.45 -2.86 11.49
C ASP A 42 5.66 -2.37 12.71
N MET A 43 5.49 -1.06 12.86
CA MET A 43 4.62 -0.50 13.88
C MET A 43 3.16 -0.71 13.50
N GLN A 44 2.35 -1.16 14.46
CA GLN A 44 0.89 -1.10 14.34
C GLN A 44 0.47 0.37 14.41
N TYR A 45 0.42 1.00 13.24
CA TYR A 45 -0.18 2.31 13.09
C TYR A 45 -1.67 2.26 13.43
N ASN A 46 -2.24 3.37 13.86
CA ASN A 46 -3.61 3.40 14.37
C ASN A 46 -4.65 2.88 13.36
N GLU A 47 -4.41 3.04 12.05
CA GLU A 47 -5.31 2.54 11.02
C GLU A 47 -5.40 1.01 10.95
N THR A 48 -4.40 0.27 11.44
CA THR A 48 -4.43 -1.21 11.42
C THR A 48 -5.53 -1.78 12.31
N LYS A 49 -5.98 -1.03 13.32
CA LYS A 49 -7.06 -1.41 14.23
C LYS A 49 -8.42 -1.48 13.53
N ILE A 50 -8.55 -0.96 12.30
CA ILE A 50 -9.80 -0.91 11.55
C ILE A 50 -10.46 -2.29 11.38
N GLN A 51 -9.66 -3.36 11.26
CA GLN A 51 -10.17 -4.72 11.12
C GLN A 51 -10.95 -5.21 12.34
N ASN A 52 -10.76 -4.58 13.52
CA ASN A 52 -11.53 -4.88 14.73
C ASN A 52 -12.92 -4.22 14.72
N PHE A 53 -13.14 -3.26 13.83
CA PHE A 53 -14.37 -2.47 13.75
C PHE A 53 -15.14 -2.68 12.43
N VAL A 54 -14.46 -3.17 11.41
CA VAL A 54 -14.99 -3.35 10.06
C VAL A 54 -14.65 -4.76 9.58
N GLU A 55 -15.59 -5.69 9.75
CA GLU A 55 -15.38 -7.14 9.60
C GLU A 55 -14.90 -7.57 8.20
N ASN A 56 -15.22 -6.80 7.17
CA ASN A 56 -14.84 -7.05 5.78
C ASN A 56 -13.52 -6.40 5.36
N ILE A 57 -12.74 -5.85 6.30
CA ILE A 57 -11.37 -5.38 6.07
C ILE A 57 -10.39 -6.28 6.81
N VAL A 58 -9.41 -6.82 6.07
CA VAL A 58 -8.28 -7.57 6.62
C VAL A 58 -7.00 -6.76 6.43
N VAL A 59 -6.17 -6.62 7.47
CA VAL A 59 -4.89 -5.91 7.41
C VAL A 59 -3.74 -6.85 7.81
N GLU A 60 -2.76 -7.01 6.92
CA GLU A 60 -1.51 -7.74 7.21
C GLU A 60 -0.30 -6.82 6.96
N GLN A 61 0.67 -6.85 7.87
CA GLN A 61 1.91 -6.07 7.76
C GLN A 61 3.10 -6.98 7.40
N PHE A 62 3.95 -6.49 6.50
CA PHE A 62 5.09 -7.20 5.91
C PHE A 62 6.41 -6.45 6.09
N GLY A 63 6.57 -5.73 7.21
CA GLY A 63 7.83 -5.10 7.62
C GLY A 63 8.33 -5.61 8.98
N LYS A 64 9.63 -5.40 9.24
CA LYS A 64 10.29 -5.72 10.52
C LYS A 64 11.08 -4.54 11.12
N GLY A 65 10.88 -3.32 10.60
CA GLY A 65 11.56 -2.10 11.02
C GLY A 65 11.33 -0.97 10.02
N CYS A 66 11.41 0.28 10.48
CA CYS A 66 11.68 1.42 9.61
C CYS A 66 13.18 1.49 9.30
N PHE A 67 13.60 1.12 8.09
CA PHE A 67 15.00 1.22 7.61
C PHE A 67 15.34 2.59 7.02
N ILE A 68 14.70 3.66 7.52
CA ILE A 68 14.78 5.00 6.92
C ILE A 68 16.23 5.53 6.89
N PHE A 69 17.09 5.05 7.81
CA PHE A 69 18.48 5.48 7.96
C PHE A 69 19.51 4.34 7.83
N GLU A 70 19.08 3.12 7.53
CA GLU A 70 19.96 1.93 7.47
C GLU A 70 19.70 1.13 6.21
N SER A 71 20.72 0.45 5.69
CA SER A 71 20.52 -0.49 4.58
C SER A 71 19.59 -1.64 5.03
N PRO A 72 18.66 -2.10 4.17
CA PRO A 72 17.80 -3.23 4.49
C PRO A 72 18.62 -4.46 4.90
N GLN A 73 18.19 -5.14 5.96
CA GLN A 73 18.78 -6.41 6.36
C GLN A 73 18.08 -7.57 5.65
N GLN A 74 18.73 -8.74 5.66
CA GLN A 74 18.17 -9.96 5.05
C GLN A 74 16.76 -10.28 5.53
N LYS A 75 16.47 -10.03 6.82
CA LYS A 75 15.16 -10.25 7.44
C LYS A 75 14.05 -9.39 6.83
N ASP A 76 14.39 -8.25 6.25
CA ASP A 76 13.46 -7.27 5.69
C ASP A 76 13.11 -7.63 4.26
N ILE A 77 14.12 -8.07 3.49
CA ILE A 77 13.95 -8.69 2.17
C ILE A 77 13.03 -9.91 2.31
N GLU A 78 13.27 -10.79 3.29
CA GLU A 78 12.44 -11.97 3.53
C GLU A 78 10.99 -11.60 3.89
N ALA A 79 10.79 -10.60 4.75
CA ALA A 79 9.45 -10.15 5.14
C ALA A 79 8.68 -9.56 3.95
N ALA A 80 9.36 -8.74 3.15
CA ALA A 80 8.81 -8.13 1.93
C ALA A 80 8.45 -9.18 0.87
N LEU A 81 9.34 -10.14 0.61
CA LEU A 81 9.09 -11.25 -0.33
C LEU A 81 7.93 -12.13 0.13
N LYS A 82 7.82 -12.41 1.44
CA LYS A 82 6.67 -13.12 2.01
C LYS A 82 5.37 -12.36 1.75
N GLY A 83 5.39 -11.03 1.94
CA GLY A 83 4.27 -10.15 1.61
C GLY A 83 3.87 -10.22 0.14
N LEU A 84 4.85 -10.18 -0.76
CA LEU A 84 4.62 -10.26 -2.21
C LEU A 84 4.00 -11.60 -2.61
N VAL A 85 4.50 -12.71 -2.06
CA VAL A 85 3.93 -14.05 -2.29
C VAL A 85 2.48 -14.15 -1.78
N LYS A 86 2.21 -13.60 -0.60
CA LYS A 86 0.86 -13.60 -0.01
C LYS A 86 -0.10 -12.75 -0.83
N CYS A 87 0.29 -11.53 -1.21
CA CYS A 87 -0.52 -10.64 -2.05
C CYS A 87 -0.79 -11.25 -3.42
N ARG A 88 0.19 -11.92 -4.04
CA ARG A 88 -0.01 -12.65 -5.31
C ARG A 88 -1.11 -13.70 -5.20
N LYS A 89 -1.13 -14.49 -4.12
CA LYS A 89 -2.17 -15.50 -3.89
C LYS A 89 -3.56 -14.86 -3.72
N ILE A 90 -3.64 -13.76 -2.99
CA ILE A 90 -4.89 -13.02 -2.78
C ILE A 90 -5.42 -12.47 -4.10
N LEU A 91 -4.56 -11.85 -4.90
CA LEU A 91 -4.93 -11.25 -6.19
C LEU A 91 -5.45 -12.25 -7.22
N VAL A 92 -5.11 -13.55 -7.10
CA VAL A 92 -5.64 -14.59 -7.98
C VAL A 92 -6.82 -15.35 -7.39
N SER A 93 -7.08 -15.22 -6.08
CA SER A 93 -8.11 -15.99 -5.37
C SER A 93 -9.54 -15.57 -5.73
N GLY A 94 -9.75 -14.30 -6.08
CA GLY A 94 -11.09 -13.72 -6.26
C GLY A 94 -11.87 -13.55 -4.94
N GLU A 95 -11.26 -13.78 -3.77
CA GLU A 95 -11.93 -13.69 -2.46
C GLU A 95 -12.19 -12.25 -2.00
N PHE A 96 -11.40 -11.31 -2.51
CA PHE A 96 -11.46 -9.89 -2.18
C PHE A 96 -11.85 -9.08 -3.41
N ASP A 97 -12.61 -8.01 -3.20
CA ASP A 97 -12.97 -7.07 -4.25
C ASP A 97 -11.91 -5.97 -4.43
N VAL A 98 -11.25 -5.57 -3.35
CA VAL A 98 -10.23 -4.51 -3.33
C VAL A 98 -8.98 -5.00 -2.60
N VAL A 99 -7.82 -4.81 -3.21
CA VAL A 99 -6.51 -5.14 -2.63
C VAL A 99 -5.63 -3.89 -2.60
N ILE A 100 -5.22 -3.48 -1.40
CA ILE A 100 -4.34 -2.33 -1.19
C ILE A 100 -2.94 -2.85 -0.86
N LEU A 101 -1.98 -2.41 -1.66
CA LEU A 101 -0.54 -2.66 -1.54
C LEU A 101 0.12 -1.38 -1.03
N ASP A 102 -0.02 -1.14 0.27
CA ASP A 102 0.41 0.10 0.92
C ASP A 102 1.94 0.11 1.07
N GLU A 103 2.58 1.21 0.69
CA GLU A 103 4.03 1.43 0.66
C GLU A 103 4.82 0.40 -0.18
N ILE A 104 4.17 -0.25 -1.15
CA ILE A 104 4.84 -1.21 -2.04
C ILE A 104 5.97 -0.55 -2.86
N THR A 105 5.81 0.71 -3.23
CA THR A 105 6.83 1.44 -4.00
C THR A 105 8.06 1.78 -3.17
N ILE A 106 7.90 1.89 -1.84
CA ILE A 106 9.05 2.02 -0.93
C ILE A 106 9.84 0.71 -0.90
N GLY A 107 9.15 -0.44 -0.91
CA GLY A 107 9.80 -1.75 -1.05
C GLY A 107 10.63 -1.86 -2.33
N LEU A 108 10.12 -1.33 -3.45
CA LEU A 108 10.86 -1.24 -4.72
C LEU A 108 12.06 -0.30 -4.63
N HIS A 109 11.88 0.90 -4.06
CA HIS A 109 12.94 1.90 -3.92
C HIS A 109 14.15 1.37 -3.14
N TYR A 110 13.90 0.56 -2.11
CA TYR A 110 14.94 -0.10 -1.31
C TYR A 110 15.40 -1.45 -1.88
N ASN A 111 15.01 -1.80 -3.11
CA ASN A 111 15.37 -3.05 -3.79
C ASN A 111 15.05 -4.33 -2.97
N LEU A 112 13.93 -4.33 -2.22
CA LEU A 112 13.51 -5.52 -1.46
C LEU A 112 12.97 -6.64 -2.37
N PHE A 113 12.49 -6.26 -3.56
CA PHE A 113 12.04 -7.12 -4.63
C PHE A 113 12.05 -6.33 -5.94
N ALA A 114 11.97 -7.03 -7.08
CA ALA A 114 12.06 -6.42 -8.40
C ALA A 114 10.70 -5.84 -8.85
N VAL A 115 10.71 -4.79 -9.66
CA VAL A 115 9.48 -4.15 -10.19
C VAL A 115 8.71 -5.11 -11.10
N GLU A 116 9.42 -5.97 -11.82
CA GLU A 116 8.85 -6.99 -12.70
C GLU A 116 7.99 -7.99 -11.93
N ASP A 117 8.33 -8.29 -10.68
CA ASP A 117 7.53 -9.18 -9.83
C ASP A 117 6.19 -8.55 -9.44
N VAL A 118 6.16 -7.23 -9.24
CA VAL A 118 4.94 -6.46 -8.96
C VAL A 118 4.08 -6.34 -10.21
N VAL A 119 4.68 -5.98 -11.34
CA VAL A 119 3.99 -5.90 -12.65
C VAL A 119 3.35 -7.25 -12.99
N LYS A 120 4.11 -8.35 -12.91
CA LYS A 120 3.59 -9.71 -13.16
C LYS A 120 2.49 -10.08 -12.17
N MET A 121 2.61 -9.69 -10.90
CA MET A 121 1.57 -9.97 -9.90
C MET A 121 0.26 -9.26 -10.25
N ILE A 122 0.32 -8.00 -10.70
CA ILE A 122 -0.85 -7.20 -11.05
C ILE A 122 -1.48 -7.66 -12.37
N ASP A 123 -0.68 -8.07 -13.34
CA ASP A 123 -1.19 -8.54 -14.64
C ASP A 123 -1.89 -9.90 -14.53
N ASN A 124 -1.40 -10.79 -13.67
CA ASN A 124 -1.96 -12.13 -13.44
C ASN A 124 -3.16 -12.15 -12.48
N ARG A 125 -3.60 -11.02 -11.92
CA ARG A 125 -4.71 -10.96 -10.97
C ARG A 125 -6.05 -11.34 -11.61
N ASP A 126 -7.05 -11.70 -10.80
CA ASP A 126 -8.44 -11.70 -11.25
C ASP A 126 -8.85 -10.25 -11.64
N ARG A 127 -9.23 -10.07 -12.91
CA ARG A 127 -9.55 -8.76 -13.51
C ARG A 127 -10.75 -8.06 -12.87
N LYS A 128 -11.48 -8.71 -11.95
CA LYS A 128 -12.53 -8.08 -11.14
C LYS A 128 -12.00 -7.37 -9.90
N ILE A 129 -10.75 -7.65 -9.48
CA ILE A 129 -10.15 -7.06 -8.29
C ILE A 129 -9.61 -5.67 -8.61
N GLU A 130 -10.05 -4.71 -7.83
CA GLU A 130 -9.49 -3.35 -7.77
C GLU A 130 -8.18 -3.37 -6.97
N VAL A 131 -7.13 -2.73 -7.50
CA VAL A 131 -5.81 -2.70 -6.85
C VAL A 131 -5.41 -1.28 -6.58
N VAL A 132 -4.92 -1.00 -5.37
CA VAL A 132 -4.35 0.30 -5.00
C VAL A 132 -2.91 0.11 -4.58
N MET A 133 -1.98 0.78 -5.24
CA MET A 133 -0.57 0.86 -4.84
C MET A 133 -0.30 2.22 -4.22
N THR A 134 0.46 2.26 -3.14
CA THR A 134 0.87 3.52 -2.52
C THR A 134 2.38 3.58 -2.28
N GLY A 135 2.87 4.81 -2.15
CA GLY A 135 4.20 5.14 -1.64
C GLY A 135 4.92 6.17 -2.49
N ARG A 136 6.12 6.56 -2.06
CA ARG A 136 6.98 7.50 -2.81
C ARG A 136 7.79 6.77 -3.87
N TYR A 137 8.38 7.53 -4.79
CA TYR A 137 9.37 7.01 -5.76
C TYR A 137 8.86 5.85 -6.61
N ALA A 138 7.59 5.89 -7.02
CA ALA A 138 7.05 4.89 -7.93
C ALA A 138 7.88 4.87 -9.23
N PRO A 139 8.34 3.69 -9.70
CA PRO A 139 9.06 3.59 -10.96
C PRO A 139 8.09 3.67 -12.15
N GLU A 140 8.60 3.99 -13.34
CA GLU A 140 7.81 4.30 -14.55
C GLU A 140 6.86 3.16 -14.93
N GLU A 141 7.29 1.92 -14.76
CA GLU A 141 6.50 0.72 -15.04
C GLU A 141 5.18 0.70 -14.25
N LEU A 142 5.17 1.24 -13.02
CA LEU A 142 3.93 1.34 -12.24
C LEU A 142 2.98 2.43 -12.74
N TYR A 143 3.50 3.50 -13.36
CA TYR A 143 2.66 4.48 -14.03
C TYR A 143 2.00 3.86 -15.26
N GLU A 144 2.76 3.11 -16.05
CA GLU A 144 2.28 2.50 -17.30
C GLU A 144 1.14 1.49 -17.09
N ILE A 145 1.23 0.67 -16.03
CA ILE A 145 0.21 -0.35 -15.76
C ILE A 145 -1.01 0.17 -14.97
N SER A 146 -0.97 1.41 -14.49
CA SER A 146 -2.03 1.99 -13.67
C SER A 146 -3.11 2.64 -14.53
N ASP A 147 -4.37 2.28 -14.28
CA ASP A 147 -5.51 2.92 -14.92
C ASP A 147 -5.79 4.32 -14.33
N LEU A 148 -5.39 4.56 -13.07
CA LEU A 148 -5.51 5.84 -12.39
C LEU A 148 -4.22 6.16 -11.62
N VAL A 149 -3.66 7.34 -11.82
CA VAL A 149 -2.52 7.82 -11.05
C VAL A 149 -2.86 9.15 -10.37
N THR A 150 -2.59 9.24 -9.07
CA THR A 150 -2.66 10.49 -8.30
C THR A 150 -1.31 10.77 -7.67
N GLU A 151 -0.72 11.90 -8.05
CA GLU A 151 0.52 12.41 -7.47
C GLU A 151 0.19 13.43 -6.37
N MET A 152 0.42 13.06 -5.12
CA MET A 152 0.31 13.97 -3.99
C MET A 152 1.55 14.83 -3.92
N ARG A 153 1.41 16.10 -4.28
CA ARG A 153 2.50 17.08 -4.21
C ARG A 153 2.52 17.76 -2.87
N GLU A 154 3.70 17.85 -2.28
CA GLU A 154 3.90 18.60 -1.04
C GLU A 154 3.97 20.09 -1.35
N VAL A 155 2.84 20.79 -1.20
CA VAL A 155 2.80 22.26 -1.36
C VAL A 155 3.32 22.95 -0.09
N LYS A 156 2.97 22.42 1.09
CA LYS A 156 3.45 22.85 2.40
C LYS A 156 3.26 21.71 3.40
N HIS A 157 4.21 21.52 4.33
CA HIS A 157 4.08 20.56 5.42
C HIS A 157 4.56 21.20 6.73
N TYR A 158 3.82 21.03 7.82
CA TYR A 158 4.12 21.65 9.13
C TYR A 158 5.41 21.14 9.77
N TYR A 159 5.92 19.98 9.32
CA TYR A 159 7.26 19.52 9.69
C TYR A 159 8.34 20.47 9.13
N GLU A 160 8.25 20.82 7.84
CA GLU A 160 9.21 21.70 7.17
C GLU A 160 9.07 23.16 7.63
N THR A 161 7.84 23.62 7.88
CA THR A 161 7.62 25.03 8.24
C THR A 161 7.79 25.33 9.71
N ASP A 162 7.36 24.44 10.58
CA ASP A 162 7.24 24.69 12.02
C ASP A 162 7.96 23.63 12.87
N GLY A 163 8.67 22.67 12.25
CA GLY A 163 9.37 21.59 12.97
C GLY A 163 8.44 20.61 13.68
N VAL A 164 7.14 20.60 13.34
CA VAL A 164 6.14 19.80 14.05
C VAL A 164 6.37 18.32 13.75
N LEU A 165 6.74 17.57 14.79
CA LEU A 165 6.93 16.12 14.75
C LEU A 165 5.58 15.37 14.62
N SER A 166 5.66 14.06 14.37
CA SER A 166 4.48 13.19 14.21
C SER A 166 3.53 13.26 15.40
N ARG A 167 2.23 13.41 15.13
CA ARG A 167 1.16 13.50 16.15
C ARG A 167 0.26 12.27 16.11
N GLU A 168 -0.18 11.82 17.29
CA GLU A 168 -1.12 10.71 17.44
C GLU A 168 -2.47 11.03 16.79
N GLY A 169 -3.01 10.07 16.03
CA GLY A 169 -4.28 10.19 15.30
C GLY A 169 -4.18 11.03 14.02
N ILE A 170 -3.02 11.62 13.73
CA ILE A 170 -2.81 12.48 12.55
C ILE A 170 -1.67 11.95 11.66
N ASP A 171 -0.55 11.54 12.26
CA ASP A 171 0.64 11.02 11.58
C ASP A 171 1.02 9.61 12.06
N ARG A 172 0.50 9.18 13.23
CA ARG A 172 0.70 7.86 13.84
C ARG A 172 -0.61 7.29 14.36
#